data_AF-A0AAE6VUN3-F1
#
_entry.id   AF-A0AAE6VUN3-F1
#
_cell.length_a   1.000
_cell.length_b   1.000
_cell.length_c   1.000
_cell.angle_alpha   90.00
_cell.angle_beta   90.00
_cell.angle_gamma   90.00
#
_symmetry.space_group_name_H-M   'P 1'
#
loop_
_entity.id
_entity.type
_entity.pdbx_description
1 polymer ?
#
loop_
_entity_poly.entity_id
_entity_poly.type
_entity_poly.pdbx_seq_one_letter_code
_entity_poly.pdbx_strand_id
1 'polypeptide(L)'
;MSQQRNIQLGFTLVELVTTMIVIGIIAVAVLPRLMSDSSFSAYSLRSEFISELRQVQLKAIQNTDQCYQIDVTSSGYTLRHFSGRAASLCTNQVRIEQQQTFSGNAHVALTSNASQVFSITFDSLGRMLSPACSGHCFNVVADETLAIAVESEGYIYAP
;
A
#
# COMPACT_ATOMS: atom_id res chain seq x y z
N MET A 1 -52.47 -31.59 35.70
CA MET A 1 -51.45 -31.34 34.66
C MET A 1 -51.96 -30.21 33.77
N SER A 2 -51.57 -28.97 34.03
CA SER A 2 -52.01 -27.84 33.20
C SER A 2 -51.15 -27.78 31.94
N GLN A 3 -51.82 -27.78 30.80
CA GLN A 3 -51.20 -27.76 29.48
C GLN A 3 -50.82 -26.31 29.15
N GLN A 4 -49.54 -25.96 29.30
CA GLN A 4 -49.01 -24.67 28.84
C GLN A 4 -49.13 -24.60 27.31
N ARG A 5 -50.09 -23.80 26.82
CA ARG A 5 -50.17 -23.43 25.39
C ARG A 5 -49.06 -22.44 25.08
N ASN A 6 -48.06 -22.86 24.30
CA ASN A 6 -47.15 -21.93 23.63
C ASN A 6 -47.95 -21.17 22.56
N ILE A 7 -48.22 -19.89 22.81
CA ILE A 7 -48.82 -18.98 21.83
C ILE A 7 -47.71 -18.58 20.87
N GLN A 8 -47.69 -19.15 19.66
CA GLN A 8 -46.90 -18.57 18.57
C GLN A 8 -47.59 -17.28 18.14
N LEU A 9 -47.03 -16.14 18.55
CA LEU A 9 -47.41 -14.83 18.05
C LEU A 9 -46.85 -14.71 16.62
N GLY A 10 -47.72 -14.84 15.63
CA GLY A 10 -47.37 -14.61 14.23
C GLY A 10 -47.30 -13.11 13.90
N PHE A 11 -46.42 -12.74 12.99
CA PHE A 11 -46.36 -11.38 12.43
C PHE A 11 -47.62 -11.08 11.62
N THR A 12 -48.12 -9.85 11.69
CA THR A 12 -49.18 -9.39 10.78
C THR A 12 -48.61 -9.13 9.38
N LEU A 13 -49.44 -9.22 8.34
CA LEU A 13 -49.01 -8.93 6.96
C LEU A 13 -48.43 -7.52 6.85
N VAL A 14 -49.08 -6.54 7.51
CA VAL A 14 -48.63 -5.14 7.48
C VAL A 14 -47.25 -4.99 8.14
N GLU A 15 -47.03 -5.66 9.26
CA GLU A 15 -45.75 -5.62 10.00
C GLU A 15 -44.61 -6.28 9.20
N LEU A 16 -44.90 -7.36 8.47
CA LEU A 16 -43.93 -7.97 7.57
C LEU A 16 -43.57 -7.05 6.40
N VAL A 17 -44.55 -6.36 5.81
CA VAL A 17 -44.29 -5.43 4.70
C VAL A 17 -43.48 -4.22 5.18
N THR A 18 -43.83 -3.63 6.33
CA THR A 18 -43.09 -2.46 6.85
C THR A 18 -41.66 -2.81 7.26
N THR A 19 -41.42 -4.00 7.83
CA THR A 19 -40.06 -4.46 8.16
C THR A 19 -39.21 -4.67 6.91
N MET A 20 -39.75 -5.23 5.82
CA MET A 20 -39.03 -5.34 4.55
C MET A 20 -38.67 -3.96 3.97
N ILE A 21 -39.58 -2.98 4.06
CA ILE A 21 -39.31 -1.60 3.62
C ILE A 21 -38.18 -0.97 4.45
N VAL A 22 -38.23 -1.11 5.78
CA VAL A 22 -37.21 -0.56 6.68
C VAL A 22 -35.84 -1.21 6.43
N ILE A 23 -35.78 -2.53 6.29
CA ILE A 23 -34.53 -3.24 5.95
C ILE A 23 -34.02 -2.76 4.58
N GLY A 24 -34.89 -2.57 3.60
CA GLY A 24 -34.51 -2.04 2.28
C GLY A 24 -33.87 -0.66 2.35
N ILE A 25 -34.46 0.27 3.12
CA ILE A 25 -33.92 1.62 3.30
C ILE A 25 -32.55 1.57 4.00
N ILE A 26 -32.41 0.78 5.06
CA ILE A 26 -31.14 0.63 5.79
C ILE A 26 -30.08 -0.02 4.90
N ALA A 27 -30.44 -1.04 4.12
CA ALA A 27 -29.52 -1.76 3.25
C ALA A 27 -28.85 -0.83 2.23
N VAL A 28 -29.60 0.10 1.62
CA VAL A 28 -29.05 1.06 0.64
C VAL A 28 -28.01 1.99 1.27
N ALA A 29 -28.17 2.34 2.56
CA ALA A 29 -27.21 3.20 3.26
C ALA A 29 -26.00 2.44 3.84
N VAL A 30 -26.21 1.21 4.32
CA VAL A 30 -25.21 0.44 5.06
C VAL A 30 -24.36 -0.45 4.16
N LEU A 31 -24.94 -1.08 3.13
CA LEU A 31 -24.21 -2.01 2.24
C LEU A 31 -23.00 -1.36 1.56
N PRO A 32 -23.08 -0.13 0.99
CA PRO A 32 -21.92 0.49 0.36
C PRO A 32 -20.77 0.73 1.34
N ARG A 33 -21.09 1.08 2.60
CA ARG A 33 -20.08 1.35 3.64
C ARG A 33 -19.39 0.09 4.15
N LEU A 34 -20.15 -1.00 4.32
CA LEU A 34 -19.57 -2.31 4.67
C LEU A 34 -18.64 -2.84 3.58
N MET A 35 -18.86 -2.47 2.33
CA MET A 35 -17.96 -2.81 1.21
C MET A 35 -16.74 -1.87 1.14
N SER A 36 -16.84 -0.63 1.65
CA SER A 36 -15.77 0.37 1.54
C SER A 36 -14.71 0.33 2.65
N ASP A 37 -14.98 -0.32 3.79
CA ASP A 37 -14.09 -0.27 4.97
C ASP A 37 -12.75 -1.02 4.81
N SER A 38 -12.47 -1.63 3.66
CA SER A 38 -11.20 -2.34 3.40
C SER A 38 -10.46 -1.91 2.13
N SER A 39 -11.03 -1.02 1.31
CA SER A 39 -10.36 -0.59 0.07
C SER A 39 -9.39 0.55 0.38
N PHE A 40 -8.23 0.21 0.96
CA PHE A 40 -7.08 1.10 0.86
C PHE A 40 -6.77 1.25 -0.62
N SER A 41 -6.93 2.46 -1.17
CA SER A 41 -6.83 2.64 -2.62
C SER A 41 -5.41 2.41 -3.09
N ALA A 42 -5.23 1.50 -4.05
CA ALA A 42 -3.95 1.25 -4.69
C ALA A 42 -3.38 2.54 -5.32
N TYR A 43 -4.24 3.45 -5.81
CA TYR A 43 -3.83 4.74 -6.37
C TYR A 43 -3.15 5.66 -5.34
N SER A 44 -3.71 5.77 -4.13
CA SER A 44 -3.11 6.62 -3.10
C SER A 44 -1.77 6.04 -2.67
N LEU A 45 -1.69 4.73 -2.42
CA LEU A 45 -0.42 4.06 -2.10
C LEU A 45 0.62 4.25 -3.20
N ARG A 46 0.22 4.07 -4.47
CA ARG A 46 1.11 4.25 -5.62
C ARG A 46 1.63 5.68 -5.70
N SER A 47 0.78 6.67 -5.55
CA SER A 47 1.18 8.09 -5.65
C SER A 47 2.07 8.52 -4.48
N GLU A 48 1.78 8.04 -3.28
CA GLU A 48 2.62 8.23 -2.09
C GLU A 48 4.00 7.58 -2.30
N PHE A 49 4.04 6.32 -2.71
CA PHE A 49 5.29 5.59 -2.91
C PHE A 49 6.14 6.20 -4.04
N ILE A 50 5.53 6.63 -5.16
CA ILE A 50 6.24 7.37 -6.22
C ILE A 50 6.84 8.67 -5.69
N SER A 51 6.11 9.40 -4.83
CA SER A 51 6.59 10.65 -4.25
C SER A 51 7.79 10.41 -3.33
N GLU A 52 7.75 9.33 -2.53
CA GLU A 52 8.89 8.95 -1.69
C GLU A 52 10.10 8.51 -2.52
N LEU A 53 9.91 7.71 -3.57
CA LEU A 53 10.98 7.33 -4.49
C LEU A 53 11.66 8.56 -5.09
N ARG A 54 10.89 9.53 -5.58
CA ARG A 54 11.42 10.78 -6.15
C ARG A 54 12.12 11.65 -5.10
N GLN A 55 11.60 11.70 -3.87
CA GLN A 55 12.27 12.37 -2.76
C GLN A 55 13.67 11.78 -2.51
N VAL A 56 13.76 10.46 -2.43
CA VAL A 56 15.02 9.76 -2.16
C VAL A 56 15.99 9.89 -3.34
N GLN A 57 15.47 9.82 -4.57
CA GLN A 57 16.24 10.09 -5.79
C GLN A 57 16.87 11.49 -5.75
N LEU A 58 16.08 12.53 -5.42
CA LEU A 58 16.60 13.90 -5.31
C LEU A 58 17.64 14.04 -4.19
N LYS A 59 17.43 13.38 -3.04
CA LYS A 59 18.42 13.37 -1.95
C LYS A 59 19.75 12.75 -2.37
N ALA A 60 19.71 11.66 -3.15
CA ALA A 60 20.90 11.00 -3.69
C ALA A 60 21.66 11.87 -4.70
N ILE A 61 20.94 12.64 -5.53
CA ILE A 61 21.55 13.62 -6.45
C ILE A 61 22.19 14.79 -5.69
N GLN A 62 21.51 15.28 -4.64
CA GLN A 62 21.99 16.43 -3.86
C GLN A 62 23.19 16.11 -2.97
N ASN A 63 23.27 14.89 -2.43
CA ASN A 63 24.31 14.51 -1.47
C ASN A 63 25.04 13.26 -1.98
N THR A 64 25.98 13.45 -2.91
CA THR A 64 26.69 12.37 -3.59
C THR A 64 27.55 11.51 -2.66
N ASP A 65 28.00 12.08 -1.53
CA ASP A 65 28.83 11.39 -0.54
C ASP A 65 28.00 10.56 0.46
N GLN A 66 26.68 10.79 0.51
CA GLN A 66 25.75 10.09 1.39
C GLN A 66 24.95 9.04 0.61
N CYS A 67 24.39 8.08 1.35
CA CYS A 67 23.59 7.02 0.76
C CYS A 67 22.21 6.98 1.43
N TYR A 68 21.18 6.85 0.59
CA TYR A 68 19.79 6.78 1.02
C TYR A 68 19.20 5.48 0.49
N GLN A 69 18.53 4.75 1.36
CA GLN A 69 17.96 3.44 1.06
C GLN A 69 16.53 3.38 1.57
N ILE A 70 15.60 2.94 0.72
CA ILE A 70 14.26 2.60 1.14
C ILE A 70 14.22 1.10 1.37
N ASP A 71 13.91 0.68 2.58
CA ASP A 71 13.67 -0.72 2.89
C ASP A 71 12.17 -0.98 2.86
N VAL A 72 11.76 -1.88 1.97
CA VAL A 72 10.38 -2.34 1.84
C VAL A 72 10.23 -3.68 2.55
N THR A 73 9.14 -3.83 3.28
CA THR A 73 8.72 -5.05 3.98
C THR A 73 7.24 -5.31 3.68
N SER A 74 6.73 -6.48 4.05
CA SER A 74 5.32 -6.83 3.84
C SER A 74 4.33 -5.91 4.57
N SER A 75 4.78 -5.18 5.60
CA SER A 75 3.93 -4.30 6.42
C SER A 75 4.15 -2.81 6.16
N GLY A 76 5.11 -2.43 5.32
CA GLY A 76 5.42 -1.03 5.08
C GLY A 76 6.80 -0.79 4.50
N TYR A 77 7.19 0.48 4.43
CA TYR A 77 8.54 0.89 4.04
C TYR A 77 9.15 1.91 5.01
N THR A 78 10.48 1.98 5.06
CA THR A 78 11.22 2.94 5.86
C THR A 78 12.38 3.52 5.07
N LEU A 79 12.61 4.83 5.23
CA LEU A 79 13.78 5.49 4.68
C LEU A 79 14.94 5.42 5.68
N ARG A 80 16.09 4.95 5.22
CA ARG A 80 17.34 4.89 5.96
C ARG A 80 18.41 5.77 5.34
N HIS A 81 19.16 6.43 6.21
CA HIS A 81 20.23 7.36 5.87
C HIS A 81 21.57 6.78 6.32
N PHE A 82 22.57 6.94 5.46
CA PHE A 82 23.90 6.39 5.62
C PHE A 82 24.95 7.44 5.26
N SER A 83 26.05 7.47 6.02
CA SER A 83 27.16 8.41 5.78
C SER A 83 28.21 7.91 4.80
N GLY A 84 28.08 6.66 4.33
CA GLY A 84 28.99 6.09 3.34
C GLY A 84 28.28 5.27 2.28
N ARG A 85 28.97 5.11 1.15
CA ARG A 85 28.56 4.26 0.03
C ARG A 85 29.75 3.42 -0.43
N ALA A 86 29.50 2.13 -0.64
CA ALA A 86 30.41 1.20 -1.29
C ALA A 86 29.70 0.59 -2.51
N ALA A 87 29.94 1.15 -3.70
CA ALA A 87 29.20 0.82 -4.92
C ALA A 87 27.67 0.99 -4.76
N SER A 88 26.89 -0.11 -4.84
CA SER A 88 25.43 -0.11 -4.68
C SER A 88 24.97 -0.24 -3.22
N LEU A 89 25.89 -0.49 -2.28
CA LEU A 89 25.59 -0.71 -0.87
C LEU A 89 25.79 0.56 -0.06
N CYS A 90 24.82 0.87 0.79
CA CYS A 90 24.96 1.92 1.80
C CYS A 90 25.68 1.39 3.05
N THR A 91 26.57 2.19 3.63
CA THR A 91 27.38 1.83 4.81
C THR A 91 27.31 2.92 5.88
N ASN A 92 27.52 2.55 7.15
CA ASN A 92 27.46 3.48 8.29
C ASN A 92 26.09 4.16 8.42
N GLN A 93 25.09 3.41 8.86
CA GLN A 93 23.75 3.95 9.09
C GLN A 93 23.79 5.07 10.15
N VAL A 94 23.23 6.22 9.82
CA VAL A 94 23.19 7.40 10.70
C VAL A 94 21.80 7.65 11.24
N ARG A 95 20.76 7.40 10.42
CA ARG A 95 19.38 7.69 10.80
C ARG A 95 18.40 6.73 10.12
N ILE A 96 17.32 6.42 10.82
CA ILE A 96 16.16 5.68 10.31
C ILE A 96 14.94 6.58 10.50
N GLU A 97 14.17 6.80 9.44
CA GLU A 97 12.90 7.51 9.51
C GLU A 97 11.78 6.61 10.04
N GLN A 98 10.71 7.22 10.53
CA GLN A 98 9.51 6.51 10.94
C GLN A 98 9.00 5.63 9.79
N GLN A 99 8.74 4.36 10.10
CA GLN A 99 8.18 3.42 9.13
C GLN A 99 6.79 3.87 8.71
N GLN A 100 6.57 3.95 7.40
CA GLN A 100 5.25 4.10 6.81
C GLN A 100 4.62 2.71 6.72
N THR A 101 3.55 2.50 7.48
CA THR A 101 2.85 1.22 7.54
C THR A 101 1.78 1.15 6.48
N PHE A 102 1.72 0.03 5.78
CA PHE A 102 0.59 -0.27 4.91
C PHE A 102 -0.67 -0.56 5.75
N SER A 103 -1.83 -0.21 5.22
CA SER A 103 -3.13 -0.47 5.85
C SER A 103 -3.82 -1.66 5.16
N GLY A 104 -4.53 -2.47 5.95
CA GLY A 104 -5.21 -3.67 5.46
C GLY A 104 -4.24 -4.69 4.88
N ASN A 105 -4.59 -5.27 3.72
CA ASN A 105 -3.77 -6.26 3.01
C ASN A 105 -2.83 -5.63 1.97
N ALA A 106 -2.65 -4.31 2.02
CA ALA A 106 -1.86 -3.61 1.03
C ALA A 106 -0.37 -3.88 1.18
N HIS A 107 0.33 -4.01 0.05
CA HIS A 107 1.78 -4.22 0.02
C HIS A 107 2.38 -3.81 -1.31
N VAL A 108 3.69 -3.59 -1.32
CA VAL A 108 4.49 -3.37 -2.53
C VAL A 108 5.39 -4.57 -2.76
N ALA A 109 5.38 -5.11 -3.97
CA ALA A 109 6.18 -6.26 -4.36
C ALA A 109 7.00 -5.96 -5.61
N LEU A 110 8.15 -6.63 -5.74
CA LEU A 110 8.92 -6.60 -6.98
C LEU A 110 8.19 -7.35 -8.09
N THR A 111 8.11 -6.73 -9.27
CA THR A 111 7.49 -7.36 -10.43
C THR A 111 8.26 -8.61 -10.90
N SER A 112 9.58 -8.66 -10.68
CA SER A 112 10.45 -9.75 -11.14
C SER A 112 10.28 -11.08 -10.40
N ASN A 113 9.96 -11.05 -9.11
CA ASN A 113 9.93 -12.24 -8.25
C ASN A 113 8.86 -12.21 -7.16
N ALA A 114 7.95 -11.23 -7.18
CA ALA A 114 6.93 -11.01 -6.17
C ALA A 114 7.46 -10.83 -4.73
N SER A 115 8.75 -10.53 -4.55
CA SER A 115 9.31 -10.28 -3.22
C SER A 115 8.71 -9.01 -2.62
N GLN A 116 8.23 -9.12 -1.39
CA GLN A 116 7.75 -8.00 -0.57
C GLN A 116 8.83 -7.47 0.39
N VAL A 117 10.03 -8.03 0.32
CA VAL A 117 11.17 -7.62 1.13
C VAL A 117 12.35 -7.34 0.22
N PHE A 118 12.69 -6.06 0.10
CA PHE A 118 13.78 -5.59 -0.77
C PHE A 118 14.19 -4.17 -0.39
N SER A 119 15.38 -3.77 -0.83
CA SER A 119 15.91 -2.43 -0.63
C SER A 119 16.08 -1.70 -1.95
N ILE A 120 15.80 -0.40 -1.92
CA ILE A 120 15.86 0.50 -3.07
C ILE A 120 16.94 1.54 -2.84
N THR A 121 17.87 1.69 -3.79
CA THR A 121 18.92 2.70 -3.76
C THR A 121 19.10 3.36 -5.13
N PHE A 122 19.53 4.63 -5.12
CA PHE A 122 19.78 5.43 -6.33
C PHE A 122 21.23 5.87 -6.41
N ASP A 123 21.80 5.98 -7.61
CA ASP A 123 23.12 6.58 -7.83
C ASP A 123 23.09 8.12 -7.70
N SER A 124 24.25 8.76 -7.81
CA SER A 124 24.39 10.22 -7.78
C SER A 124 23.82 10.92 -9.03
N LEU A 125 23.44 10.16 -10.06
CA LEU A 125 22.77 10.66 -11.27
C LEU A 125 21.25 10.46 -11.22
N GLY A 126 20.74 9.86 -10.13
CA GLY A 126 19.32 9.58 -9.95
C GLY A 126 18.84 8.27 -10.58
N ARG A 127 19.73 7.40 -11.07
CA ARG A 127 19.36 6.09 -11.63
C ARG A 127 19.21 5.08 -10.50
N MET A 128 18.23 4.18 -10.62
CA MET A 128 18.03 3.12 -9.64
C MET A 128 19.14 2.06 -9.78
N LEU A 129 19.85 1.78 -8.67
CA LEU A 129 20.95 0.81 -8.62
C LEU A 129 20.49 -0.57 -8.16
N SER A 130 19.70 -0.58 -7.08
CA SER A 130 19.11 -1.78 -6.51
C SER A 130 17.65 -1.48 -6.22
N PRO A 131 16.73 -2.41 -6.51
CA PRO A 131 16.93 -3.56 -7.39
C PRO A 131 17.19 -3.10 -8.84
N ALA A 132 17.98 -3.86 -9.59
CA ALA A 132 18.22 -3.55 -11.00
C ALA A 132 16.93 -3.82 -11.81
N CYS A 133 16.34 -2.76 -12.35
CA CYS A 133 15.10 -2.84 -13.12
C CYS A 133 14.99 -1.69 -14.13
N SER A 134 14.31 -1.97 -15.26
CA SER A 134 13.92 -0.99 -16.28
C SER A 134 12.53 -1.35 -16.80
N GLY A 135 11.60 -0.39 -16.84
CA GLY A 135 10.19 -0.63 -17.14
C GLY A 135 9.40 -0.91 -15.85
N HIS A 136 8.50 -1.89 -15.84
CA HIS A 136 7.66 -2.21 -14.66
C HIS A 136 8.47 -2.88 -13.54
N CYS A 137 8.72 -2.13 -12.46
CA CYS A 137 9.61 -2.58 -11.37
C CYS A 137 8.88 -3.00 -10.11
N PHE A 138 7.77 -2.33 -9.79
CA PHE A 138 7.02 -2.57 -8.58
C PHE A 138 5.54 -2.76 -8.88
N ASN A 139 4.93 -3.69 -8.18
CA ASN A 139 3.49 -3.88 -8.12
C ASN A 139 2.99 -3.40 -6.76
N VAL A 140 2.10 -2.43 -6.78
CA VAL A 140 1.35 -1.94 -5.63
C VAL A 140 0.05 -2.73 -5.57
N VAL A 141 -0.11 -3.56 -4.55
CA VAL A 141 -1.28 -4.44 -4.39
C VAL A 141 -2.10 -3.95 -3.21
N ALA A 142 -3.37 -3.60 -3.45
CA ALA A 142 -4.35 -3.27 -2.42
C ALA A 142 -5.76 -3.73 -2.84
N ASP A 143 -6.70 -2.80 -3.08
CA ASP A 143 -8.00 -3.08 -3.70
C ASP A 143 -7.89 -3.53 -5.16
N GLU A 144 -6.86 -3.05 -5.85
CA GLU A 144 -6.40 -3.58 -7.13
C GLU A 144 -4.86 -3.64 -7.19
N THR A 145 -4.32 -4.14 -8.30
CA THR A 145 -2.86 -4.18 -8.53
C THR A 145 -2.46 -3.13 -9.56
N LEU A 146 -1.64 -2.17 -9.14
CA LEU A 146 -1.12 -1.10 -9.99
C LEU A 146 0.39 -1.21 -10.14
N ALA A 147 0.89 -1.01 -11.35
CA ALA A 147 2.33 -1.00 -11.60
C ALA A 147 2.95 0.39 -11.33
N ILE A 148 4.23 0.38 -10.97
CA ILE A 148 5.15 1.52 -10.99
C ILE A 148 6.31 1.14 -11.89
N ALA A 149 6.60 2.03 -12.84
CA ALA A 149 7.69 1.87 -13.76
C ALA A 149 8.86 2.81 -13.44
N VAL A 150 10.07 2.32 -13.67
CA VAL A 150 11.32 3.09 -13.56
C VAL A 150 12.13 2.86 -14.84
N GLU A 151 12.45 3.92 -15.56
CA GLU A 151 13.32 3.83 -16.74
C GLU A 151 14.80 3.67 -16.34
N SER A 152 15.63 3.22 -17.28
CA SER A 152 17.08 3.06 -17.08
C SER A 152 17.79 4.34 -16.61
N GLU A 153 17.28 5.50 -17.02
CA GLU A 153 17.79 6.82 -16.63
C GLU A 153 17.17 7.35 -15.32
N GLY A 154 16.36 6.55 -14.61
CA GLY A 154 15.79 6.90 -13.32
C GLY A 154 14.44 7.63 -13.38
N TYR A 155 13.81 7.73 -14.55
CA TYR A 155 12.47 8.32 -14.63
C TYR A 155 11.42 7.39 -14.00
N ILE A 156 10.81 7.84 -12.90
CA ILE A 156 9.79 7.08 -12.15
C ILE A 156 8.40 7.56 -12.54
N TYR A 157 7.51 6.66 -12.98
CA TYR A 157 6.15 6.98 -13.40
C TYR A 157 5.15 5.86 -13.15
N ALA A 158 3.87 6.24 -13.23
CA ALA A 158 2.75 5.31 -13.29
C ALA A 158 2.42 5.06 -14.79
N PRO A 159 2.54 3.82 -15.29
CA PRO A 159 2.19 3.46 -16.66
C PRO A 159 0.66 3.42 -16.87
#